data_AF-A0A7C4A366-F1
#
_entry.id   AF-A0A7C4A366-F1
#
_cell.length_a   1.000
_cell.length_b   1.000
_cell.length_c   1.000
_cell.angle_alpha   90.00
_cell.angle_beta   90.00
_cell.angle_gamma   90.00
#
_symmetry.space_group_name_H-M   'P 1'
#
loop_
_entity.id
_entity.type
_entity.pdbx_description
1 polymer ?
#
loop_
_entity_poly.entity_id
_entity_poly.type
_entity_poly.pdbx_seq_one_letter_code
_entity_poly.pdbx_strand_id
1 'polypeptide(L)'
;MSMPADQMELREEEIRAHYDAASAMLAGFDHTPRIAKAKQPAVAQERSSGIGTRRRFRSTTPGLVTRSTARPEGVHLIERIEGADGGDPLISPVQASTLHALRRALAIALAMGESFSEQTGLDALKRDNLAG
;
A
#
# COMPACT_ATOMS: atom_id res chain seq x y z
N MET A 1 -18.53 -18.92 -34.46
CA MET A 1 -17.08 -19.22 -34.53
C MET A 1 -16.38 -18.35 -33.51
N SER A 2 -16.12 -18.87 -32.31
CA SER A 2 -15.38 -18.15 -31.27
C SER A 2 -13.91 -18.14 -31.69
N MET A 3 -13.33 -16.97 -31.93
CA MET A 3 -11.88 -16.87 -32.06
C MET A 3 -11.26 -17.15 -30.68
N PRO A 4 -10.13 -17.89 -30.60
CA PRO A 4 -9.31 -17.84 -29.39
C PRO A 4 -8.77 -16.42 -29.33
N ALA A 5 -9.37 -15.59 -28.47
CA ALA A 5 -8.82 -14.31 -28.16
C ALA A 5 -7.58 -14.59 -27.28
N ASP A 6 -6.40 -14.08 -27.65
CA ASP A 6 -5.21 -14.08 -26.81
C ASP A 6 -5.42 -13.14 -25.59
N GLN A 7 -6.46 -13.43 -24.82
CA GLN A 7 -6.95 -12.63 -23.71
C GLN A 7 -6.91 -13.49 -22.46
N MET A 8 -6.39 -12.88 -21.41
CA MET A 8 -6.46 -13.42 -20.06
C MET A 8 -7.87 -13.23 -19.52
N GLU A 9 -8.58 -14.33 -19.23
CA GLU A 9 -9.86 -14.26 -18.54
C GLU A 9 -9.64 -13.80 -17.09
N LEU A 10 -10.41 -12.80 -16.65
CA LEU A 10 -10.50 -12.39 -15.25
C LEU A 10 -11.94 -12.61 -14.80
N ARG A 11 -12.12 -13.55 -13.87
CA ARG A 11 -13.47 -13.88 -13.41
C ARG A 11 -13.98 -12.81 -12.46
N GLU A 12 -15.27 -12.50 -12.55
CA GLU A 12 -15.90 -11.52 -11.67
C GLU A 12 -15.78 -11.91 -10.18
N GLU A 13 -15.80 -13.20 -9.90
CA GLU A 13 -15.64 -13.76 -8.55
C GLU A 13 -14.24 -13.49 -7.99
N GLU A 14 -13.19 -13.64 -8.81
CA GLU A 14 -11.80 -13.36 -8.44
C GLU A 14 -11.62 -11.86 -8.14
N ILE A 15 -12.23 -10.99 -8.94
CA ILE A 15 -12.17 -9.55 -8.69
C ILE A 15 -12.91 -9.20 -7.38
N ARG A 16 -14.07 -9.79 -7.12
CA ARG A 16 -14.84 -9.56 -5.88
C ARG A 16 -14.11 -10.04 -4.64
N ALA A 17 -13.31 -11.11 -4.73
CA ALA A 17 -12.50 -11.61 -3.63
C ALA A 17 -11.51 -10.54 -3.08
N HIS A 18 -11.09 -9.59 -3.92
CA HIS A 18 -10.18 -8.51 -3.56
C HIS A 18 -10.86 -7.24 -3.03
N TYR A 19 -12.20 -7.20 -2.88
CA TYR A 19 -12.91 -5.99 -2.48
C TYR A 19 -12.55 -5.48 -1.08
N ASP A 20 -12.32 -6.36 -0.13
CA ASP A 20 -11.95 -5.96 1.24
C ASP A 20 -10.53 -5.37 1.26
N ALA A 21 -9.58 -6.02 0.56
CA ALA A 21 -8.22 -5.52 0.41
C ALA A 21 -8.19 -4.16 -0.31
N ALA A 22 -8.93 -4.02 -1.41
CA ALA A 22 -9.06 -2.77 -2.14
C ALA A 22 -9.67 -1.65 -1.27
N SER A 23 -10.67 -1.96 -0.46
CA SER A 23 -11.30 -0.99 0.46
C SER A 23 -10.32 -0.54 1.54
N ALA A 24 -9.54 -1.46 2.11
CA ALA A 24 -8.51 -1.15 3.09
C ALA A 24 -7.42 -0.22 2.51
N MET A 25 -7.01 -0.45 1.25
CA MET A 25 -6.03 0.42 0.57
C MET A 25 -6.55 1.86 0.36
N LEU A 26 -7.86 2.02 0.13
CA LEU A 26 -8.47 3.35 0.02
C LEU A 26 -8.59 4.05 1.39
N ALA A 27 -8.86 3.28 2.45
CA ALA A 27 -8.99 3.80 3.80
C ALA A 27 -7.65 4.32 4.35
N GLY A 28 -6.55 3.63 4.06
CA GLY A 28 -5.23 4.09 4.45
C GLY A 28 -4.13 3.13 4.04
N PHE A 29 -3.16 3.65 3.28
CA PHE A 29 -1.95 2.91 2.93
C PHE A 29 -0.70 3.72 3.27
N ASP A 30 0.16 3.15 4.10
CA ASP A 30 1.48 3.67 4.41
C ASP A 30 2.55 2.82 3.72
N HIS A 31 3.36 3.44 2.87
CA HIS A 31 4.51 2.77 2.27
C HIS A 31 5.68 2.72 3.26
N THR A 32 5.54 1.88 4.28
CA THR A 32 6.66 1.46 5.12
C THR A 32 7.05 0.02 4.77
N PRO A 33 8.15 -0.22 4.03
CA PRO A 33 8.57 -1.58 3.70
C PRO A 33 9.00 -2.33 4.98
N ARG A 34 8.09 -3.16 5.51
CA ARG A 34 8.28 -3.93 6.75
C ARG A 34 8.89 -5.32 6.52
N ILE A 35 8.73 -5.87 5.31
CA ILE A 35 9.04 -7.27 5.00
C ILE A 35 10.45 -7.41 4.38
N ALA A 36 10.98 -6.36 3.74
CA ALA A 36 12.30 -6.39 3.15
C ALA A 36 13.36 -5.82 4.10
N LYS A 37 14.38 -6.61 4.43
CA LYS A 37 15.64 -6.04 4.95
C LYS A 37 16.34 -5.31 3.82
N ALA A 38 16.67 -4.04 4.03
CA ALA A 38 17.42 -3.27 3.04
C ALA A 38 18.74 -4.00 2.72
N LYS A 39 18.94 -4.35 1.43
CA LYS A 39 20.15 -5.03 0.96
C LYS A 39 21.42 -4.23 1.26
N GLN A 40 21.29 -2.91 1.33
CA GLN A 40 22.26 -2.01 1.94
C GLN A 40 21.51 -1.12 2.93
N PRO A 41 21.94 -1.05 4.20
CA PRO A 41 21.37 -0.09 5.14
C PRO A 41 21.63 1.32 4.61
N ALA A 42 20.61 2.18 4.64
CA ALA A 42 20.76 3.58 4.27
C ALA A 42 21.92 4.19 5.09
N VAL A 43 22.96 4.66 4.41
CA VAL A 43 24.07 5.33 5.06
C VAL A 43 23.54 6.66 5.58
N ALA A 44 23.44 6.79 6.90
CA ALA A 44 23.05 8.04 7.53
C ALA A 44 24.03 9.13 7.08
N GLN A 45 23.55 10.11 6.34
CA GLN A 45 24.35 11.26 5.92
C GLN A 45 24.50 12.26 7.06
N GLU A 46 25.67 12.85 7.15
CA GLU A 46 25.95 13.94 8.06
C GLU A 46 25.10 15.16 7.65
N ARG A 47 24.30 15.69 8.58
CA ARG A 47 23.43 16.85 8.32
C ARG A 47 24.17 18.19 8.39
N SER A 48 25.36 18.20 8.98
CA SER A 48 26.20 19.39 9.19
C SER A 48 27.63 18.96 9.51
N SER A 49 28.63 19.65 8.97
CA SER A 49 30.04 19.29 9.12
C SER A 49 30.48 19.13 10.58
N GLY A 50 31.13 18.00 10.88
CA GLY A 50 31.65 17.66 12.21
C GLY A 50 30.64 17.03 13.17
N ILE A 51 29.37 16.84 12.77
CA ILE A 51 28.34 16.17 13.56
C ILE A 51 28.16 14.74 13.07
N GLY A 52 28.80 13.79 13.77
CA GLY A 52 28.65 12.36 13.50
C GLY A 52 27.20 11.88 13.48
N THR A 53 26.94 10.82 12.72
CA THR A 53 25.59 10.36 12.38
C THR A 53 24.90 9.55 13.48
N ARG A 54 25.63 9.22 14.55
CA ARG A 54 25.16 8.40 15.67
C ARG A 54 24.85 9.27 16.90
N ARG A 55 23.71 9.06 17.55
CA ARG A 55 23.41 9.70 18.84
C ARG A 55 24.39 9.21 19.91
N ARG A 56 25.14 10.14 20.51
CA ARG A 56 26.04 9.89 21.64
C ARG A 56 25.29 9.52 22.93
N PHE A 57 24.06 10.00 23.08
CA PHE A 57 23.22 9.75 24.26
C PHE A 57 22.00 8.90 23.89
N ARG A 58 21.68 7.92 24.75
CA ARG A 58 20.41 7.19 24.69
C ARG A 58 19.29 8.11 25.17
N SER A 59 18.12 8.03 24.54
CA SER A 59 16.97 8.79 25.01
C SER A 59 16.51 8.22 26.35
N THR A 60 16.39 9.09 27.36
CA THR A 60 15.87 8.74 28.68
C THR A 60 14.35 8.86 28.75
N THR A 61 13.71 9.42 27.72
CA THR A 61 12.25 9.51 27.64
C THR A 61 11.69 8.16 27.20
N PRO A 62 10.89 7.49 28.03
CA PRO A 62 10.22 6.25 27.64
C PRO A 62 9.43 6.45 26.35
N GLY A 63 9.46 5.47 25.45
CA GLY A 63 8.72 5.51 24.19
C GLY A 63 9.40 6.28 23.04
N LEU A 64 10.40 7.13 23.28
CA LEU A 64 11.11 7.82 22.18
C LEU A 64 11.98 6.88 21.34
N VAL A 65 12.44 5.75 21.90
CA VAL A 65 13.23 4.73 21.17
C VAL A 65 12.34 3.82 20.34
N THR A 66 11.10 3.59 20.77
CA THR A 66 10.12 2.74 20.09
C THR A 66 9.14 3.54 19.23
N ARG A 67 9.27 4.87 19.21
CA ARG A 67 8.42 5.73 18.39
C ARG A 67 8.67 5.43 16.92
N SER A 68 7.61 5.07 16.22
CA SER A 68 7.65 4.91 14.76
C SER A 68 8.17 6.21 14.12
N THR A 69 9.19 6.08 13.27
CA THR A 69 9.66 7.15 12.39
C THR A 69 8.97 7.11 11.03
N ALA A 70 7.92 6.29 10.88
CA ALA A 70 7.06 6.33 9.71
C ALA A 70 6.57 7.77 9.53
N ARG A 71 6.75 8.31 8.32
CA ARG A 71 6.28 9.65 8.04
C ARG A 71 4.75 9.64 8.04
N PRO A 72 4.08 10.72 8.51
CA PRO A 72 2.62 10.79 8.61
C PRO A 72 1.90 10.91 7.25
N GLU A 73 2.59 10.62 6.15
CA GLU A 73 2.15 10.84 4.77
C GLU A 73 1.47 9.61 4.16
N GLY A 74 0.73 8.87 4.98
CA GLY A 74 -0.14 7.80 4.50
C GLY A 74 -1.14 8.34 3.47
N VAL A 75 -1.42 7.54 2.45
CA VAL A 75 -2.43 7.86 1.45
C VAL A 75 -3.79 7.44 1.98
N HIS A 76 -4.64 8.40 2.30
CA HIS A 76 -6.03 8.21 2.77
C HIS A 76 -7.00 8.78 1.73
N LEU A 77 -7.37 7.97 0.73
CA LEU A 77 -8.18 8.46 -0.39
C LEU A 77 -9.65 8.66 0.01
N ILE A 78 -10.19 7.85 0.92
CA ILE A 78 -11.55 8.03 1.44
C ILE A 78 -11.68 9.40 2.09
N GLU A 79 -10.84 9.68 3.09
CA GLU A 79 -10.83 10.96 3.82
C GLU A 79 -10.63 12.16 2.87
N ARG A 80 -9.74 12.02 1.88
CA ARG A 80 -9.50 13.08 0.89
C ARG A 80 -10.72 13.34 0.00
N ILE A 81 -11.43 12.30 -0.40
CA ILE A 81 -12.62 12.43 -1.26
C ILE A 81 -13.77 13.02 -0.45
N GLU A 82 -14.03 12.50 0.75
CA GLU A 82 -15.07 13.01 1.67
C GLU A 82 -14.84 14.48 2.04
N GLY A 83 -13.58 14.87 2.27
CA GLY A 83 -13.21 16.27 2.56
C GLY A 83 -13.26 17.23 1.37
N ALA A 84 -13.48 16.76 0.14
CA ALA A 84 -13.43 17.59 -1.06
C ALA A 84 -14.59 18.59 -1.16
N ASP A 85 -15.75 18.26 -0.57
CA ASP A 85 -16.99 19.05 -0.67
C ASP A 85 -17.15 20.04 0.50
N GLY A 86 -16.05 20.64 0.95
CA GLY A 86 -16.06 21.70 1.98
C GLY A 86 -16.44 21.22 3.39
N GLY A 87 -16.34 19.92 3.66
CA GLY A 87 -16.64 19.33 4.96
C GLY A 87 -18.12 19.04 5.21
N ASP A 88 -18.92 18.89 4.15
CA ASP A 88 -20.29 18.36 4.25
C ASP A 88 -20.25 16.97 4.94
N PRO A 89 -21.04 16.74 6.01
CA PRO A 89 -21.09 15.44 6.67
C PRO A 89 -21.70 14.32 5.81
N LEU A 90 -22.37 14.66 4.71
CA LEU A 90 -22.98 13.69 3.80
C LEU A 90 -22.10 13.43 2.58
N ILE A 91 -22.00 12.16 2.19
CA ILE A 91 -21.33 11.76 0.96
C ILE A 91 -22.16 12.20 -0.25
N SER A 92 -21.56 12.94 -1.17
CA SER A 92 -22.19 13.34 -2.42
C SER A 92 -22.26 12.17 -3.41
N PRO A 93 -23.22 12.17 -4.36
CA PRO A 93 -23.31 11.11 -5.38
C PRO A 93 -22.03 10.94 -6.23
N VAL A 94 -21.30 12.03 -6.43
CA VAL A 94 -20.02 12.02 -7.16
C VAL A 94 -18.95 11.32 -6.33
N GLN A 95 -18.79 11.70 -5.05
CA GLN A 95 -17.86 11.03 -4.13
C GLN A 95 -18.13 9.52 -4.05
N ALA A 96 -19.39 9.11 -3.90
CA ALA A 96 -19.77 7.69 -3.87
C ALA A 96 -19.40 6.95 -5.16
N SER A 97 -19.66 7.58 -6.32
CA SER A 97 -19.30 7.02 -7.63
C SER A 97 -17.79 6.87 -7.79
N THR A 98 -17.02 7.87 -7.38
CA THR A 98 -15.55 7.84 -7.43
C THR A 98 -15.00 6.75 -6.52
N LEU A 99 -15.49 6.63 -5.27
CA LEU A 99 -15.07 5.58 -4.35
C LEU A 99 -15.37 4.19 -4.88
N HIS A 100 -16.55 3.98 -5.47
CA HIS A 100 -16.90 2.69 -6.06
C HIS A 100 -16.00 2.36 -7.26
N ALA A 101 -15.72 3.33 -8.13
CA ALA A 101 -14.86 3.13 -9.29
C ALA A 101 -13.43 2.79 -8.88
N LEU A 102 -12.87 3.51 -7.89
CA LEU A 102 -11.53 3.28 -7.38
C LEU A 102 -11.40 1.91 -6.71
N ARG A 103 -12.37 1.53 -5.87
CA ARG A 103 -12.37 0.20 -5.23
C ARG A 103 -12.37 -0.90 -6.28
N ARG A 104 -13.20 -0.75 -7.32
CA ARG A 104 -13.27 -1.71 -8.41
C ARG A 104 -11.97 -1.77 -9.22
N ALA A 105 -11.38 -0.63 -9.55
CA ALA A 105 -10.11 -0.57 -10.28
C ALA A 105 -8.98 -1.24 -9.51
N LEU A 106 -8.87 -1.00 -8.20
CA LEU A 106 -7.90 -1.66 -7.34
C LEU A 106 -8.12 -3.16 -7.25
N ALA A 107 -9.37 -3.60 -7.11
CA ALA A 107 -9.71 -5.02 -7.07
C ALA A 107 -9.32 -5.74 -8.38
N ILE A 108 -9.54 -5.10 -9.53
CA ILE A 108 -9.08 -5.62 -10.83
C ILE A 108 -7.55 -5.73 -10.86
N ALA A 109 -6.85 -4.69 -10.42
CA ALA A 109 -5.38 -4.69 -10.40
C ALA A 109 -4.81 -5.79 -9.48
N LEU A 110 -5.45 -6.05 -8.34
CA LEU A 110 -5.06 -7.13 -7.43
C LEU A 110 -5.31 -8.52 -8.05
N ALA A 111 -6.47 -8.75 -8.65
CA ALA A 111 -6.77 -10.00 -9.36
C ALA A 111 -5.80 -10.26 -10.52
N MET A 112 -5.48 -9.22 -11.30
CA MET A 112 -4.46 -9.30 -12.34
C MET A 112 -3.08 -9.65 -11.79
N GLY A 113 -2.68 -9.02 -10.69
CA GLY A 113 -1.41 -9.28 -10.03
C GLY A 113 -1.29 -10.70 -9.47
N GLU A 114 -2.39 -11.24 -8.94
CA GLU A 114 -2.46 -12.63 -8.46
C GLU A 114 -2.32 -13.62 -9.62
N SER A 115 -3.11 -13.48 -10.68
CA SER A 115 -3.03 -14.33 -11.88
C SER A 115 -1.63 -14.29 -12.51
N PHE A 116 -1.03 -13.11 -12.62
CA PHE A 116 0.34 -12.96 -13.11
C PHE A 116 1.36 -13.63 -12.19
N SER A 117 1.18 -13.51 -10.87
CA SER A 117 2.07 -14.10 -9.88
C SER A 117 2.06 -15.63 -9.93
N GLU A 118 0.89 -16.23 -10.11
CA GLU A 118 0.72 -17.67 -10.26
C GLU A 118 1.39 -18.20 -11.54
N GLN A 119 1.22 -17.51 -12.66
CA GLN A 119 1.78 -17.93 -13.95
C GLN A 119 3.31 -17.80 -14.01
N THR A 120 3.88 -16.87 -13.25
CA THR A 120 5.33 -16.59 -13.27
C THR A 120 6.09 -17.21 -12.10
N GLY A 121 5.40 -17.86 -11.15
CA GLY A 121 5.99 -18.42 -9.95
C GLY A 121 6.44 -17.38 -8.90
N LEU A 122 5.97 -16.13 -9.02
CA LEU A 122 6.26 -15.08 -8.04
C LEU A 122 5.58 -15.34 -6.69
N ASP A 123 4.53 -16.16 -6.66
CA ASP A 123 3.85 -16.56 -5.44
C ASP A 123 4.78 -17.38 -4.52
N ALA A 124 5.58 -18.26 -5.12
CA ALA A 124 6.60 -19.03 -4.42
C ALA A 124 7.69 -18.12 -3.86
N LEU A 125 8.19 -17.19 -4.68
CA LEU A 125 9.18 -16.22 -4.23
C LEU A 125 8.65 -15.32 -3.10
N LYS A 126 7.36 -14.93 -3.17
CA LYS A 126 6.69 -14.16 -2.11
C LYS A 126 6.61 -14.97 -0.81
N ARG A 127 6.29 -16.27 -0.88
CA ARG A 127 6.27 -17.17 0.28
C ARG A 127 7.66 -17.32 0.90
N ASP A 128 8.69 -17.51 0.09
CA ASP A 128 10.07 -17.62 0.56
C ASP A 128 10.52 -16.34 1.27
N ASN A 129 10.20 -15.17 0.71
CA ASN A 129 10.48 -13.87 1.34
C ASN A 129 9.75 -13.67 2.68
N LEU A 130 8.58 -14.29 2.86
CA LEU A 130 7.83 -14.24 4.12
C LEU A 130 8.38 -15.21 5.18
N ALA A 131 8.99 -16.32 4.74
CA ALA A 131 9.61 -17.30 5.62
C ALA A 131 10.96 -16.84 6.20
N GLY A 132 11.66 -15.94 5.49
CA GLY A 132 12.90 -15.30 5.94
C GLY A 132 14.15 -15.88 5.30
#